data_AF-A0A7S3SSW7-F1
#
_entry.id   AF-A0A7S3SSW7-F1
#
_cell.length_a   1.000
_cell.length_b   1.000
_cell.length_c   1.000
_cell.angle_alpha   90.00
_cell.angle_beta   90.00
_cell.angle_gamma   90.00
#
_symmetry.space_group_name_H-M   'P 1'
#
loop_
_entity.id
_entity.type
_entity.pdbx_description
1 polymer ?
#
loop_
_entity_poly.entity_id
_entity_poly.type
_entity_poly.pdbx_seq_one_letter_code
_entity_poly.pdbx_strand_id
1 'polypeptide(L)'
;GVAMDATPGAAHSTALTVLKRCIYLMLALAALLLVPSTPANPSDQPPPVPPVHRRAVPPPPSPAAATTAPLVGAAPQDSLFYASSRPRSASLRRMVPPSLSAIEALNWQWEHGSPRDRLAEGGVLMSLFDPLSEPLRPWLPCASRFCRARRDRKTASLVNAKRPALYPHGCGGFVLRSRHVSPLCAYYSDGGSDRILCQPGARTRNQKTALTDEAGRCLPGCGPVWCQSAEPLVECHAGCAWRPTQLRAMLLQQEYVNHRHACVHNEVVLRPLNDSLPHAIAAVFVQPHCLGTSELAAAHGVWTALLRRYDLNEVSTPVVLYDPRRRIAGRPFSDAAALMRNLTLERLRQRALGGAAASAGSG
;
A
#
# COMPACT_ATOMS: atom_id res chain seq x y z
N GLY A 1 -3.73 -65.75 8.57
CA GLY A 1 -4.62 -64.64 8.95
C GLY A 1 -3.76 -63.49 9.42
N VAL A 2 -3.78 -62.38 8.68
CA VAL A 2 -3.33 -61.06 9.14
C VAL A 2 -4.30 -60.07 8.51
N ALA A 3 -5.14 -59.45 9.34
CA ALA A 3 -6.11 -58.45 8.92
C ALA A 3 -5.39 -57.12 8.72
N MET A 4 -5.59 -56.48 7.56
CA MET A 4 -5.14 -55.12 7.30
C MET A 4 -6.27 -54.14 7.63
N ASP A 5 -6.03 -53.27 8.62
CA ASP A 5 -6.89 -52.14 8.95
C ASP A 5 -6.71 -51.01 7.91
N ALA A 6 -7.73 -50.81 7.09
CA ALA A 6 -7.85 -49.66 6.21
C ALA A 6 -8.41 -48.46 7.00
N THR A 7 -7.62 -47.39 7.12
CA THR A 7 -8.05 -46.15 7.80
C THR A 7 -8.85 -45.24 6.85
N PRO A 8 -10.13 -44.92 7.15
CA PRO A 8 -10.99 -44.10 6.30
C PRO A 8 -10.84 -42.61 6.65
N GLY A 9 -9.69 -42.00 6.34
CA GLY A 9 -9.41 -40.61 6.77
C GLY A 9 -9.38 -39.56 5.66
N ALA A 10 -8.90 -39.90 4.47
CA ALA A 10 -8.51 -38.88 3.48
C ALA A 10 -9.61 -38.48 2.49
N ALA A 11 -10.51 -39.40 2.13
CA ALA A 11 -11.53 -39.16 1.09
C ALA A 11 -12.66 -38.21 1.54
N HIS A 12 -12.90 -38.08 2.85
CA HIS A 12 -13.98 -37.24 3.38
C HIS A 12 -13.69 -35.73 3.29
N SER A 13 -12.41 -35.32 3.31
CA SER A 13 -12.04 -33.91 3.34
C SER A 13 -12.18 -33.23 1.96
N THR A 14 -11.88 -33.96 0.88
CA THR A 14 -12.04 -33.47 -0.50
C THR A 14 -13.50 -33.35 -0.90
N ALA A 15 -14.34 -34.32 -0.54
CA ALA A 15 -15.78 -34.29 -0.85
C ALA A 15 -16.48 -33.09 -0.18
N LEU A 16 -16.16 -32.79 1.08
CA LEU A 16 -16.74 -31.66 1.81
C LEU A 16 -16.33 -30.30 1.21
N THR A 17 -15.11 -30.19 0.70
CA THR A 17 -14.61 -28.96 0.08
C THR A 17 -15.26 -28.69 -1.27
N VAL A 18 -15.47 -29.74 -2.07
CA VAL A 18 -16.21 -29.64 -3.35
C VAL A 18 -17.67 -29.30 -3.11
N LEU A 19 -18.33 -29.94 -2.15
CA LEU A 19 -19.73 -29.68 -1.80
C LEU A 19 -19.95 -28.22 -1.34
N LYS A 20 -19.06 -27.67 -0.51
CA LYS A 20 -19.12 -26.27 -0.09
C LYS A 20 -19.01 -25.31 -1.28
N ARG A 21 -18.12 -25.57 -2.24
CA ARG A 21 -17.98 -24.75 -3.46
C ARG A 21 -19.23 -24.83 -4.34
N CYS A 22 -19.84 -26.00 -4.49
CA CYS A 22 -21.09 -26.15 -5.24
C CYS A 22 -22.25 -25.37 -4.58
N ILE A 23 -22.38 -25.42 -3.25
CA ILE A 23 -23.41 -24.66 -2.53
C ILE A 23 -23.23 -23.15 -2.71
N TYR A 24 -21.99 -22.63 -2.60
CA TYR A 24 -21.73 -21.21 -2.84
C TYR A 24 -22.06 -20.78 -4.28
N LEU A 25 -21.76 -21.64 -5.27
CA LEU A 25 -22.07 -21.35 -6.68
C LEU A 25 -23.60 -21.32 -6.92
N MET A 26 -24.33 -22.26 -6.32
CA MET A 26 -25.79 -22.33 -6.44
C MET A 26 -26.47 -21.14 -5.76
N LEU A 27 -25.99 -20.70 -4.59
CA LEU A 27 -26.51 -19.50 -3.91
C LEU A 27 -26.22 -18.21 -4.69
N ALA A 28 -25.03 -18.10 -5.31
CA ALA A 28 -24.70 -16.96 -6.15
C ALA A 28 -25.58 -16.90 -7.42
N LEU A 29 -25.84 -18.06 -8.04
CA LEU A 29 -26.76 -18.17 -9.19
C LEU A 29 -28.21 -17.85 -8.79
N ALA A 30 -28.69 -18.35 -7.65
CA ALA A 30 -30.02 -18.03 -7.14
C ALA A 30 -30.18 -16.52 -6.85
N ALA A 31 -29.16 -15.87 -6.30
CA ALA A 31 -29.18 -14.42 -6.06
C ALA A 31 -29.22 -13.60 -7.37
N LEU A 32 -28.57 -14.10 -8.44
CA LEU A 32 -28.64 -13.49 -9.78
C LEU A 32 -30.02 -13.65 -10.43
N LEU A 33 -30.71 -14.76 -10.18
CA LEU A 33 -32.05 -15.02 -10.72
C LEU A 33 -33.18 -14.34 -9.95
N LEU A 34 -32.92 -13.88 -8.72
CA LEU A 34 -33.90 -13.19 -7.87
C LEU A 34 -33.85 -11.67 -7.97
N VAL A 35 -33.03 -11.09 -8.85
CA VAL A 35 -33.05 -9.63 -9.10
C VAL A 35 -34.34 -9.29 -9.85
N PRO A 36 -35.32 -8.61 -9.23
CA PRO A 36 -36.54 -8.22 -9.92
C PRO A 36 -36.18 -7.25 -11.03
N SER A 37 -36.63 -7.53 -12.25
CA SER A 37 -36.60 -6.57 -13.35
C SER A 37 -37.45 -5.37 -12.95
N THR A 38 -36.80 -4.27 -12.58
CA THR A 38 -37.48 -3.02 -12.24
C THR A 38 -38.17 -2.47 -13.49
N PRO A 39 -39.47 -2.13 -13.44
CA PRO A 39 -40.14 -1.52 -14.58
C PRO A 39 -39.49 -0.17 -14.88
N ALA A 40 -39.26 0.10 -16.17
CA ALA A 40 -38.70 1.34 -16.66
C ALA A 40 -39.57 2.52 -16.21
N ASN A 41 -38.98 3.46 -15.47
CA ASN A 41 -39.62 4.67 -15.00
C ASN A 41 -39.82 5.64 -16.19
N PRO A 42 -41.04 6.03 -16.57
CA PRO A 42 -41.31 6.81 -17.79
C PRO A 42 -41.02 8.32 -17.66
N SER A 43 -40.15 8.75 -16.75
CA SER A 43 -39.91 10.17 -16.46
C SER A 43 -38.44 10.57 -16.65
N ASP A 44 -37.96 10.44 -17.89
CA ASP A 44 -36.64 10.90 -18.35
C ASP A 44 -36.81 12.04 -19.38
N GLN A 45 -37.60 13.07 -19.06
CA GLN A 45 -37.47 14.37 -19.72
C GLN A 45 -36.62 15.30 -18.84
N PRO A 46 -35.44 15.74 -19.32
CA PRO A 46 -34.65 16.71 -18.59
C PRO A 46 -35.37 18.06 -18.54
N PRO A 47 -35.35 18.76 -17.39
CA PRO A 47 -35.97 20.08 -17.28
C PRO A 47 -35.27 21.10 -18.19
N PRO A 48 -35.99 22.14 -18.66
CA PRO A 48 -35.42 23.17 -19.51
C PRO A 48 -34.31 23.95 -18.78
N VAL A 49 -33.19 24.14 -19.48
CA VAL A 49 -32.01 24.84 -18.98
C VAL A 49 -32.30 26.35 -18.87
N PRO A 50 -32.10 26.99 -17.70
CA PRO A 50 -32.27 28.43 -17.56
C PRO A 50 -31.17 29.22 -18.30
N PRO A 51 -31.46 30.46 -18.74
CA PRO A 51 -30.52 31.28 -19.50
C PRO A 51 -29.29 31.67 -18.67
N VAL A 52 -28.11 31.46 -19.26
CA VAL A 52 -26.81 31.79 -18.66
C VAL A 52 -26.58 33.29 -18.69
N HIS A 53 -26.63 33.95 -17.52
CA HIS A 53 -26.13 35.32 -17.38
C HIS A 53 -24.59 35.33 -17.51
N ARG A 54 -24.09 35.92 -18.61
CA ARG A 54 -22.66 36.20 -18.79
C ARG A 54 -22.20 37.22 -17.74
N ARG A 55 -21.41 36.78 -16.75
CA ARG A 55 -20.63 37.69 -15.90
C ARG A 55 -19.53 38.34 -16.75
N ALA A 56 -19.47 39.67 -16.70
CA ALA A 56 -18.39 40.45 -17.29
C ALA A 56 -17.05 40.11 -16.62
N VAL A 57 -16.04 39.84 -17.44
CA VAL A 57 -14.67 39.58 -17.01
C VAL A 57 -14.00 40.94 -16.71
N PRO A 58 -13.41 41.15 -15.52
CA PRO A 58 -12.65 42.37 -15.25
C PRO A 58 -11.35 42.42 -16.08
N PRO A 59 -10.90 43.62 -16.50
CA PRO A 59 -9.69 43.76 -17.29
C PRO A 59 -8.43 43.37 -16.49
N PRO A 60 -7.36 42.91 -17.17
CA PRO A 60 -6.11 42.53 -16.53
C PRO A 60 -5.38 43.74 -15.93
N PRO A 61 -4.63 43.56 -14.82
CA PRO A 61 -3.82 44.63 -14.24
C PRO A 61 -2.61 44.98 -15.12
N SER A 62 -2.31 46.28 -15.19
CA SER A 62 -1.15 46.84 -15.90
C SER A 62 0.18 46.31 -15.35
N PRO A 63 1.20 46.09 -16.22
CA PRO A 63 2.52 45.66 -15.79
C PRO A 63 3.25 46.80 -15.06
N ALA A 64 3.70 46.51 -13.84
CA ALA A 64 4.56 47.40 -13.06
C ALA A 64 5.96 47.49 -13.67
N ALA A 65 6.49 48.71 -13.70
CA ALA A 65 7.79 49.06 -14.25
C ALA A 65 8.96 48.34 -13.55
N ALA A 66 9.90 47.85 -14.37
CA ALA A 66 11.15 47.28 -13.91
C ALA A 66 12.12 48.39 -13.48
N THR A 67 12.49 48.40 -12.20
CA THR A 67 13.56 49.25 -11.67
C THR A 67 14.90 48.57 -11.93
N THR A 68 15.67 49.13 -12.87
CA THR A 68 17.09 48.85 -13.08
C THR A 68 17.93 49.33 -11.91
N ALA A 69 18.73 48.45 -11.31
CA ALA A 69 19.80 48.79 -10.38
C ALA A 69 21.19 48.60 -11.07
N PRO A 70 22.20 49.42 -10.74
CA PRO A 70 23.46 49.48 -11.48
C PRO A 70 24.46 48.39 -11.07
N LEU A 71 25.24 47.96 -12.07
CA LEU A 71 26.49 47.21 -11.89
C LEU A 71 27.53 48.08 -11.16
N VAL A 72 28.12 47.54 -10.09
CA VAL A 72 29.39 48.00 -9.52
C VAL A 72 30.34 46.81 -9.48
N GLY A 73 31.51 46.97 -10.09
CA GLY A 73 32.57 45.97 -10.20
C GLY A 73 33.66 46.07 -9.12
N ALA A 74 34.67 45.19 -9.31
CA ALA A 74 35.95 45.04 -8.59
C ALA A 74 35.83 44.43 -7.17
N ALA A 75 36.70 43.52 -6.70
CA ALA A 75 38.10 43.20 -7.03
C ALA A 75 38.45 41.75 -6.60
N PRO A 76 39.59 41.18 -7.04
CA PRO A 76 40.09 39.89 -6.58
C PRO A 76 40.86 40.03 -5.26
N GLN A 77 40.54 39.19 -4.27
CA GLN A 77 41.37 39.04 -3.07
C GLN A 77 41.97 37.64 -3.01
N ASP A 78 43.23 37.57 -3.45
CA ASP A 78 44.19 36.56 -3.04
C ASP A 78 44.33 36.61 -1.51
N SER A 79 43.93 35.55 -0.83
CA SER A 79 44.25 35.33 0.57
C SER A 79 44.92 33.96 0.71
N LEU A 80 46.25 34.01 0.70
CA LEU A 80 47.15 32.95 1.14
C LEU A 80 46.89 32.68 2.63
N PHE A 81 45.99 31.74 2.92
CA PHE A 81 45.83 31.22 4.27
C PHE A 81 46.92 30.19 4.58
N TYR A 82 47.79 30.59 5.49
CA TYR A 82 48.75 29.80 6.23
C TYR A 82 48.20 28.42 6.62
N ALA A 83 48.82 27.35 6.11
CA ALA A 83 48.60 25.98 6.55
C ALA A 83 49.15 25.81 7.98
N SER A 84 48.32 26.11 8.98
CA SER A 84 48.58 25.74 10.36
C SER A 84 48.26 24.26 10.55
N SER A 85 49.31 23.43 10.49
CA SER A 85 49.31 22.01 10.84
C SER A 85 49.05 21.84 12.34
N ARG A 86 47.78 21.92 12.75
CA ARG A 86 47.36 21.44 14.06
C ARG A 86 47.47 19.91 14.06
N PRO A 87 48.05 19.30 15.11
CA PRO A 87 48.05 17.86 15.26
C PRO A 87 46.60 17.38 15.21
N ARG A 88 46.32 16.42 14.32
CA ARG A 88 45.05 15.70 14.25
C ARG A 88 44.78 15.14 15.65
N SER A 89 43.97 15.85 16.45
CA SER A 89 43.33 15.27 17.62
C SER A 89 42.75 13.95 17.17
N ALA A 90 43.21 12.88 17.80
CA ALA A 90 42.70 11.54 17.60
C ALA A 90 41.18 11.65 17.66
N SER A 91 40.56 11.58 16.47
CA SER A 91 39.12 11.61 16.32
C SER A 91 38.61 10.47 17.16
N LEU A 92 38.06 10.78 18.35
CA LEU A 92 37.25 9.87 19.12
C LEU A 92 36.33 9.23 18.10
N ARG A 93 36.57 7.96 17.78
CA ARG A 93 35.72 7.18 16.90
C ARG A 93 34.36 7.25 17.56
N ARG A 94 33.50 8.13 17.06
CA ARG A 94 32.12 8.27 17.47
C ARG A 94 31.58 6.86 17.32
N MET A 95 31.41 6.17 18.45
CA MET A 95 30.88 4.81 18.46
C MET A 95 29.52 4.94 17.80
N VAL A 96 29.46 4.53 16.53
CA VAL A 96 28.20 4.46 15.80
C VAL A 96 27.41 3.41 16.57
N PRO A 97 26.29 3.78 17.21
CA PRO A 97 25.48 2.80 17.92
C PRO A 97 25.18 1.66 16.94
N PRO A 98 25.21 0.39 17.41
CA PRO A 98 24.92 -0.74 16.55
C PRO A 98 23.60 -0.49 15.82
N SER A 99 23.59 -0.64 14.50
CA SER A 99 22.37 -0.46 13.72
C SER A 99 21.33 -1.44 14.23
N LEU A 100 20.19 -0.94 14.69
CA LEU A 100 19.03 -1.77 15.03
C LEU A 100 18.78 -2.75 13.89
N SER A 101 18.44 -3.99 14.23
CA SER A 101 17.94 -4.92 13.22
C SER A 101 16.75 -4.30 12.50
N ALA A 102 16.50 -4.68 11.25
CA ALA A 102 15.36 -4.15 10.50
C ALA A 102 14.04 -4.33 11.28
N ILE A 103 13.87 -5.46 11.98
CA ILE A 103 12.69 -5.76 12.80
C ILE A 103 12.57 -4.82 14.01
N GLU A 104 13.67 -4.53 14.70
CA GLU A 104 13.67 -3.56 15.81
C GLU A 104 13.35 -2.16 15.32
N ALA A 105 13.90 -1.74 14.17
CA ALA A 105 13.58 -0.45 13.58
C ALA A 105 12.08 -0.34 13.22
N LEU A 106 11.48 -1.41 12.71
CA LEU A 106 10.03 -1.45 12.41
C LEU A 106 9.17 -1.38 13.68
N ASN A 107 9.52 -2.14 14.71
CA ASN A 107 8.80 -2.08 15.99
C ASN A 107 8.92 -0.69 16.63
N TRP A 108 10.12 -0.09 16.59
CA TRP A 108 10.33 1.28 17.09
C TRP A 108 9.47 2.29 16.33
N GLN A 109 9.43 2.24 15.00
CA GLN A 109 8.59 3.11 14.17
C GLN A 109 7.10 2.92 14.45
N TRP A 110 6.66 1.69 14.66
CA TRP A 110 5.26 1.40 14.98
C TRP A 110 4.85 1.96 16.35
N GLU A 111 5.71 1.82 17.35
CA GLU A 111 5.47 2.29 18.71
C GLU A 111 5.48 3.83 18.80
N HIS A 112 6.44 4.47 18.12
CA HIS A 112 6.66 5.92 18.19
C HIS A 112 5.95 6.70 17.08
N GLY A 113 5.24 6.02 16.18
CA GLY A 113 4.47 6.65 15.11
C GLY A 113 3.39 7.58 15.66
N SER A 114 3.33 8.80 15.13
CA SER A 114 2.36 9.82 15.55
C SER A 114 1.84 10.65 14.38
N PRO A 115 0.66 11.29 14.48
CA PRO A 115 0.17 12.18 13.43
C PRO A 115 1.16 13.32 13.12
N ARG A 116 1.81 13.22 11.95
CA ARG A 116 2.85 14.15 11.45
C ARG A 116 2.73 14.28 9.94
N ASP A 117 3.27 15.36 9.38
CA ASP A 117 3.23 15.63 7.94
C ASP A 117 4.30 14.86 7.14
N ARG A 118 5.06 13.99 7.82
CA ARG A 118 6.14 13.18 7.23
C ARG A 118 5.85 11.69 7.43
N LEU A 119 5.89 10.92 6.34
CA LEU A 119 5.66 9.47 6.36
C LEU A 119 6.55 8.73 7.36
N ALA A 120 7.81 9.13 7.50
CA ALA A 120 8.77 8.47 8.40
C ALA A 120 8.44 8.65 9.90
N GLU A 121 7.67 9.67 10.25
CA GLU A 121 7.29 9.98 11.64
C GLU A 121 5.88 9.45 11.97
N GLY A 122 5.11 9.07 10.94
CA GLY A 122 3.74 8.61 11.06
C GLY A 122 3.57 7.16 11.50
N GLY A 123 4.58 6.33 11.28
CA GLY A 123 4.56 4.90 11.57
C GLY A 123 5.25 4.07 10.48
N VAL A 124 4.80 2.83 10.33
CA VAL A 124 5.30 1.89 9.33
C VAL A 124 4.39 1.93 8.09
N LEU A 125 4.95 2.20 6.92
CA LEU A 125 4.21 2.21 5.67
C LEU A 125 4.17 0.80 5.07
N MET A 126 2.97 0.27 4.85
CA MET A 126 2.75 -1.12 4.44
C MET A 126 1.82 -1.20 3.24
N SER A 127 2.23 -1.91 2.19
CA SER A 127 1.45 -2.08 0.96
C SER A 127 1.15 -3.56 0.76
N LEU A 128 -0.12 -3.93 0.63
CA LEU A 128 -0.54 -5.33 0.50
C LEU A 128 -0.26 -5.89 -0.91
N PHE A 129 -0.20 -7.21 -0.99
CA PHE A 129 -0.40 -7.95 -2.23
C PHE A 129 -1.90 -7.99 -2.51
N ASP A 130 -2.39 -6.97 -3.22
CA ASP A 130 -3.79 -6.90 -3.61
C ASP A 130 -4.04 -7.60 -4.96
N PRO A 131 -5.30 -7.97 -5.27
CA PRO A 131 -5.68 -8.48 -6.59
C PRO A 131 -5.50 -7.46 -7.73
N LEU A 132 -5.11 -6.22 -7.41
CA LEU A 132 -4.90 -5.14 -8.36
C LEU A 132 -3.41 -4.98 -8.72
N SER A 133 -2.54 -5.79 -8.13
CA SER A 133 -1.11 -5.82 -8.36
C SER A 133 -0.74 -6.99 -9.28
N GLU A 134 0.47 -6.94 -9.84
CA GLU A 134 1.02 -8.06 -10.63
C GLU A 134 1.31 -9.26 -9.69
N PRO A 135 0.64 -10.43 -9.83
CA PRO A 135 0.67 -11.47 -8.81
C PRO A 135 2.07 -12.03 -8.52
N LEU A 136 2.91 -12.17 -9.55
CA LEU A 136 4.25 -12.75 -9.43
C LEU A 136 5.33 -11.71 -9.13
N ARG A 137 5.07 -10.44 -9.44
CA ARG A 137 6.03 -9.34 -9.29
C ARG A 137 5.32 -8.09 -8.77
N PRO A 138 4.68 -8.14 -7.59
CA PRO A 138 3.82 -7.05 -7.09
C PRO A 138 4.59 -5.76 -6.75
N TRP A 139 5.91 -5.79 -6.85
CA TRP A 139 6.78 -4.61 -6.73
C TRP A 139 6.91 -3.81 -8.04
N LEU A 140 6.59 -4.41 -9.20
CA LEU A 140 6.62 -3.74 -10.49
C LEU A 140 5.24 -3.15 -10.84
N PRO A 141 5.19 -2.13 -11.72
CA PRO A 141 3.94 -1.71 -12.33
C PRO A 141 3.27 -2.88 -13.03
N CYS A 142 1.94 -2.96 -12.89
CA CYS A 142 1.19 -3.99 -13.56
C CYS A 142 1.32 -3.90 -15.09
N ALA A 143 1.77 -4.99 -15.71
CA ALA A 143 1.82 -5.15 -17.16
C ALA A 143 0.54 -5.79 -17.72
N SER A 144 -0.14 -6.59 -16.88
CA SER A 144 -1.36 -7.32 -17.19
C SER A 144 -2.55 -6.40 -17.52
N ARG A 145 -3.44 -6.83 -18.42
CA ARG A 145 -4.57 -6.00 -18.89
C ARG A 145 -5.50 -5.58 -17.76
N PHE A 146 -5.75 -6.45 -16.78
CA PHE A 146 -6.72 -6.22 -15.71
C PHE A 146 -6.31 -5.13 -14.71
N CYS A 147 -5.01 -4.92 -14.49
CA CYS A 147 -4.49 -3.91 -13.56
C CYS A 147 -3.70 -2.78 -14.23
N ARG A 148 -3.58 -2.78 -15.57
CA ARG A 148 -2.84 -1.77 -16.33
C ARG A 148 -3.26 -0.34 -16.00
N ALA A 149 -4.55 -0.11 -15.75
CA ALA A 149 -5.10 1.20 -15.40
C ALA A 149 -4.57 1.78 -14.07
N ARG A 150 -3.90 0.96 -13.25
CA ARG A 150 -3.40 1.31 -11.92
C ARG A 150 -1.87 1.24 -11.83
N ARG A 151 -1.19 1.03 -12.96
CA ARG A 151 0.27 0.90 -13.04
C ARG A 151 1.03 2.17 -12.62
N ASP A 152 0.33 3.29 -12.55
CA ASP A 152 0.84 4.64 -12.30
C ASP A 152 0.81 5.04 -10.82
N ARG A 153 0.45 4.13 -9.92
CA ARG A 153 0.44 4.35 -8.47
C ARG A 153 0.58 3.05 -7.70
N LYS A 154 0.83 3.17 -6.40
CA LYS A 154 0.70 2.07 -5.44
C LYS A 154 -0.06 2.55 -4.22
N THR A 155 -0.87 1.70 -3.62
CA THR A 155 -1.59 2.01 -2.38
C THR A 155 -0.89 1.36 -1.20
N ALA A 156 -0.93 2.05 -0.06
CA ALA A 156 -0.37 1.58 1.19
C ALA A 156 -1.23 2.05 2.36
N SER A 157 -1.04 1.45 3.52
CA SER A 157 -1.53 1.94 4.79
C SER A 157 -0.35 2.35 5.66
N LEU A 158 -0.50 3.45 6.37
CA LEU A 158 0.45 3.92 7.38
C LEU A 158 -0.05 3.44 8.74
N VAL A 159 0.66 2.47 9.33
CA VAL A 159 0.24 1.81 10.58
C VAL A 159 1.14 2.17 11.76
N ASN A 160 0.54 2.26 12.94
CA ASN A 160 1.23 2.49 14.21
C ASN A 160 0.43 1.89 15.37
N ALA A 161 0.90 2.08 16.62
CA ALA A 161 0.25 1.57 17.82
C ALA A 161 -1.21 1.99 17.99
N LYS A 162 -1.56 3.21 17.55
CA LYS A 162 -2.93 3.74 17.63
C LYS A 162 -3.80 3.32 16.44
N ARG A 163 -3.17 3.05 15.29
CA ARG A 163 -3.83 2.72 14.01
C ARG A 163 -3.17 1.50 13.37
N PRO A 164 -3.48 0.29 13.86
CA PRO A 164 -2.83 -0.92 13.38
C PRO A 164 -3.53 -1.57 12.18
N ALA A 165 -4.66 -1.05 11.71
CA ALA A 165 -5.39 -1.71 10.63
C ALA A 165 -4.79 -1.38 9.27
N LEU A 166 -4.56 -2.43 8.49
CA LEU A 166 -4.22 -2.36 7.08
C LEU A 166 -5.51 -2.26 6.26
N TYR A 167 -5.39 -1.72 5.04
CA TYR A 167 -6.41 -1.85 4.01
C TYR A 167 -6.89 -3.31 3.97
N PRO A 168 -8.20 -3.58 4.03
CA PRO A 168 -8.68 -4.93 4.22
C PRO A 168 -8.32 -5.77 3.00
N HIS A 169 -8.11 -7.06 3.24
CA HIS A 169 -7.84 -8.10 2.24
C HIS A 169 -6.38 -8.18 1.77
N GLY A 170 -5.64 -9.10 2.37
CA GLY A 170 -4.35 -9.53 1.85
C GLY A 170 -3.56 -10.28 2.89
N CYS A 171 -2.83 -11.30 2.43
CA CYS A 171 -2.10 -12.18 3.33
C CYS A 171 -0.65 -11.79 3.61
N GLY A 172 -0.14 -10.87 2.80
CA GLY A 172 1.18 -10.31 2.93
C GLY A 172 1.34 -9.09 2.06
N GLY A 173 2.54 -8.54 2.05
CA GLY A 173 2.83 -7.31 1.34
C GLY A 173 4.27 -6.86 1.50
N PHE A 174 4.53 -5.61 1.14
CA PHE A 174 5.79 -4.94 1.39
C PHE A 174 5.67 -3.98 2.56
N VAL A 175 6.70 -3.98 3.40
CA VAL A 175 7.00 -2.82 4.23
C VAL A 175 7.88 -1.87 3.41
N LEU A 176 7.47 -0.62 3.30
CA LEU A 176 8.12 0.37 2.44
C LEU A 176 8.97 1.34 3.27
N ARG A 177 10.15 1.68 2.77
CA ARG A 177 11.02 2.70 3.38
C ARG A 177 10.48 4.08 3.01
N SER A 178 9.93 4.80 3.99
CA SER A 178 9.31 6.13 3.79
C SER A 178 10.21 7.14 3.06
N ARG A 179 11.54 7.07 3.22
CA ARG A 179 12.51 7.96 2.54
C ARG A 179 12.68 7.69 1.03
N HIS A 180 12.22 6.54 0.54
CA HIS A 180 12.37 6.09 -0.85
C HIS A 180 11.04 6.06 -1.60
N VAL A 181 9.97 6.58 -1.00
CA VAL A 181 8.65 6.63 -1.62
C VAL A 181 8.10 8.04 -1.55
N SER A 182 7.30 8.41 -2.55
CA SER A 182 6.70 9.73 -2.62
C SER A 182 5.18 9.61 -2.60
N PRO A 183 4.49 10.12 -1.57
CA PRO A 183 3.04 10.15 -1.55
C PRO A 183 2.51 11.16 -2.58
N LEU A 184 1.45 10.77 -3.28
CA LEU A 184 0.66 11.62 -4.17
C LEU A 184 -0.47 12.30 -3.38
N CYS A 185 -1.15 11.53 -2.53
CA CYS A 185 -2.21 11.98 -1.63
C CYS A 185 -2.47 10.91 -0.56
N ALA A 186 -3.35 11.21 0.38
CA ALA A 186 -3.79 10.27 1.39
C ALA A 186 -5.28 10.43 1.72
N TYR A 187 -5.85 9.41 2.35
CA TYR A 187 -7.23 9.34 2.80
C TYR A 187 -7.22 8.77 4.23
N TYR A 188 -8.11 9.29 5.08
CA TYR A 188 -8.28 8.77 6.43
C TYR A 188 -8.93 7.38 6.46
N SER A 189 -9.45 6.94 5.31
CA SER A 189 -10.14 5.67 5.06
C SER A 189 -9.87 5.18 3.63
N ASP A 190 -10.75 4.35 3.05
CA ASP A 190 -10.72 3.99 1.64
C ASP A 190 -11.15 5.19 0.76
N GLY A 191 -10.23 5.68 -0.07
CA GLY A 191 -10.47 6.75 -1.02
C GLY A 191 -11.02 6.28 -2.37
N GLY A 192 -11.13 4.97 -2.59
CA GLY A 192 -11.46 4.40 -3.90
C GLY A 192 -10.43 4.78 -4.95
N SER A 193 -9.16 4.89 -4.55
CA SER A 193 -8.08 5.38 -5.41
C SER A 193 -7.95 4.55 -6.69
N ASP A 194 -8.38 3.31 -6.67
CA ASP A 194 -8.35 2.35 -7.78
C ASP A 194 -9.22 2.77 -8.98
N ARG A 195 -10.26 3.60 -8.76
CA ARG A 195 -11.19 4.12 -9.78
C ARG A 195 -10.89 5.53 -10.26
N ILE A 196 -9.90 6.20 -9.67
CA ILE A 196 -9.52 7.57 -9.98
C ILE A 196 -8.36 7.57 -10.99
N LEU A 197 -8.62 8.02 -12.22
CA LEU A 197 -7.71 7.90 -13.36
C LEU A 197 -7.32 9.27 -13.95
N CYS A 198 -6.16 9.32 -14.59
CA CYS A 198 -5.62 10.50 -15.28
C CYS A 198 -6.14 10.73 -16.70
N GLN A 199 -7.15 9.99 -17.16
CA GLN A 199 -7.60 10.09 -18.54
C GLN A 199 -8.61 11.23 -18.75
N PRO A 200 -8.34 12.16 -19.69
CA PRO A 200 -9.35 13.09 -20.18
C PRO A 200 -10.49 12.29 -20.82
N GLY A 201 -11.74 12.54 -20.41
CA GLY A 201 -12.91 11.90 -21.01
C GLY A 201 -13.32 10.55 -20.44
N ALA A 202 -12.74 10.11 -19.32
CA ALA A 202 -13.22 8.99 -18.51
C ALA A 202 -14.60 9.30 -17.88
N ARG A 203 -15.65 9.41 -18.71
CA ARG A 203 -17.05 9.65 -18.32
C ARG A 203 -17.86 8.36 -18.35
N THR A 204 -17.30 7.24 -17.91
CA THR A 204 -18.18 6.15 -17.48
C THR A 204 -18.79 6.56 -16.14
N ARG A 205 -20.06 6.21 -15.85
CA ARG A 205 -20.80 6.64 -14.64
C ARG A 205 -20.04 6.42 -13.31
N ASN A 206 -19.00 5.57 -13.31
CA ASN A 206 -18.29 5.14 -12.12
C ASN A 206 -16.82 5.60 -12.05
N GLN A 207 -16.33 6.40 -13.00
CA GLN A 207 -14.95 6.92 -13.00
C GLN A 207 -14.90 8.36 -12.49
N LYS A 208 -13.94 8.63 -11.60
CA LYS A 208 -13.68 9.96 -11.06
C LYS A 208 -12.43 10.55 -11.73
N THR A 209 -12.50 11.82 -12.10
CA THR A 209 -11.34 12.57 -12.60
C THR A 209 -10.35 12.78 -11.46
N ALA A 210 -9.09 12.44 -11.71
CA ALA A 210 -8.00 12.70 -10.78
C ALA A 210 -7.71 14.21 -10.63
N LEU A 211 -7.25 14.62 -9.45
CA LEU A 211 -6.68 15.94 -9.22
C LEU A 211 -5.42 16.18 -10.06
N THR A 212 -5.05 17.45 -10.19
CA THR A 212 -3.73 17.87 -10.68
C THR A 212 -2.90 18.49 -9.57
N ASP A 213 -1.58 18.40 -9.68
CA ASP A 213 -0.67 19.20 -8.86
C ASP A 213 -0.59 20.66 -9.34
N GLU A 214 0.26 21.45 -8.69
CA GLU A 214 0.48 22.87 -9.00
C GLU A 214 1.02 23.10 -10.42
N ALA A 215 1.69 22.10 -11.00
CA ALA A 215 2.19 22.13 -12.37
C ALA A 215 1.15 21.62 -13.39
N GLY A 216 -0.09 21.39 -12.97
CA GLY A 216 -1.16 20.85 -13.81
C GLY A 216 -0.97 19.38 -14.18
N ARG A 217 -0.04 18.67 -13.54
CA ARG A 217 0.19 17.24 -13.79
C ARG A 217 -0.83 16.43 -13.02
N CYS A 218 -1.42 15.45 -13.68
CA CYS A 218 -2.38 14.57 -13.02
C CYS A 218 -1.77 13.76 -11.87
N LEU A 219 -2.55 13.58 -10.80
CA LEU A 219 -2.23 12.80 -9.61
C LEU A 219 -3.12 11.54 -9.57
N PRO A 220 -2.68 10.41 -10.14
CA PRO A 220 -3.51 9.21 -10.22
C PRO A 220 -3.87 8.71 -8.82
N GLY A 221 -5.12 8.28 -8.65
CA GLY A 221 -5.62 7.83 -7.35
C GLY A 221 -6.04 8.95 -6.38
N CYS A 222 -5.83 10.23 -6.73
CA CYS A 222 -6.21 11.37 -5.90
C CYS A 222 -7.54 11.98 -6.37
N GLY A 223 -8.61 11.78 -5.58
CA GLY A 223 -9.99 12.11 -5.91
C GLY A 223 -10.18 13.61 -6.13
N PRO A 224 -11.24 14.05 -6.82
CA PRO A 224 -11.30 15.35 -7.50
C PRO A 224 -11.27 16.60 -6.61
N VAL A 225 -11.29 16.45 -5.29
CA VAL A 225 -11.38 17.54 -4.31
C VAL A 225 -10.33 17.34 -3.24
N TRP A 226 -9.55 18.39 -2.95
CA TRP A 226 -8.66 18.43 -1.80
C TRP A 226 -9.46 18.71 -0.52
N CYS A 227 -9.16 18.00 0.57
CA CYS A 227 -9.72 18.30 1.88
C CYS A 227 -9.23 19.69 2.33
N GLN A 228 -10.16 20.55 2.75
CA GLN A 228 -9.84 21.92 3.19
C GLN A 228 -9.52 21.98 4.69
N SER A 229 -10.19 21.16 5.48
CA SER A 229 -10.01 21.05 6.92
C SER A 229 -10.41 19.65 7.39
N ALA A 230 -10.04 19.31 8.62
CA ALA A 230 -10.49 18.09 9.27
C ALA A 230 -11.94 18.30 9.74
N GLU A 231 -12.86 18.49 8.79
CA GLU A 231 -14.28 18.53 9.14
C GLU A 231 -14.70 17.15 9.65
N PRO A 232 -15.62 17.09 10.63
CA PRO A 232 -16.17 15.85 11.13
C PRO A 232 -17.03 15.21 10.02
N LEU A 233 -16.39 14.47 9.13
CA LEU A 233 -17.07 13.63 8.15
C LEU A 233 -17.63 12.40 8.87
N VAL A 234 -18.92 12.15 8.65
CA VAL A 234 -19.69 11.07 9.31
C VAL A 234 -19.55 9.74 8.57
N GLU A 235 -18.96 9.74 7.36
CA GLU A 235 -18.91 8.56 6.50
C GLU A 235 -17.49 7.97 6.38
N CYS A 236 -17.43 6.64 6.21
CA CYS A 236 -16.17 5.92 5.99
C CYS A 236 -15.59 6.09 4.58
N HIS A 237 -16.25 6.81 3.69
CA HIS A 237 -15.71 7.14 2.39
C HIS A 237 -15.15 8.55 2.42
N ALA A 238 -13.84 8.66 2.19
CA ALA A 238 -13.20 9.96 2.12
C ALA A 238 -13.70 10.68 0.85
N GLY A 239 -14.62 11.63 1.02
CA GLY A 239 -15.15 12.46 -0.07
C GLY A 239 -14.09 13.38 -0.72
N CYS A 240 -12.93 13.52 -0.08
CA CYS A 240 -11.82 14.34 -0.53
C CYS A 240 -10.48 13.64 -0.28
N ALA A 241 -9.45 14.02 -1.04
CA ALA A 241 -8.07 13.60 -0.84
C ALA A 241 -7.31 14.60 0.03
N TRP A 242 -6.41 14.14 0.88
CA TRP A 242 -5.49 14.97 1.63
C TRP A 242 -4.17 15.15 0.87
N ARG A 243 -3.61 16.36 0.91
CA ARG A 243 -2.28 16.61 0.33
C ARG A 243 -1.21 15.90 1.16
N PRO A 244 -0.06 15.53 0.56
CA PRO A 244 1.09 15.03 1.30
C PRO A 244 1.51 15.89 2.49
N THR A 245 1.45 17.21 2.34
CA THR A 245 1.79 18.21 3.37
C THR A 245 0.75 18.34 4.48
N GLN A 246 -0.38 17.62 4.38
CA GLN A 246 -1.47 17.61 5.36
C GLN A 246 -1.69 16.21 5.94
N LEU A 247 -0.67 15.33 5.87
CA LEU A 247 -0.75 13.97 6.38
C LEU A 247 -1.06 13.95 7.89
N ARG A 248 -0.60 14.93 8.66
CA ARG A 248 -0.97 15.06 10.09
C ARG A 248 -2.47 15.21 10.26
N ALA A 249 -3.09 16.09 9.49
CA ALA A 249 -4.52 16.37 9.58
C ALA A 249 -5.35 15.15 9.15
N MET A 250 -4.94 14.44 8.10
CA MET A 250 -5.54 13.16 7.71
C MET A 250 -5.50 12.15 8.86
N LEU A 251 -4.35 11.97 9.49
CA LEU A 251 -4.17 10.99 10.57
C LEU A 251 -4.97 11.37 11.82
N LEU A 252 -5.06 12.66 12.16
CA LEU A 252 -5.92 13.15 13.24
C LEU A 252 -7.41 12.91 12.93
N GLN A 253 -7.83 13.10 11.67
CA GLN A 253 -9.20 12.81 11.25
C GLN A 253 -9.50 11.31 11.32
N GLN A 254 -8.58 10.45 10.86
CA GLN A 254 -8.70 9.01 11.03
C GLN A 254 -8.84 8.67 12.52
N GLU A 255 -8.06 9.35 13.37
CA GLU A 255 -8.13 9.12 14.79
C GLU A 255 -9.51 9.42 15.37
N TYR A 256 -10.10 10.54 14.96
CA TYR A 256 -11.44 10.94 15.36
C TYR A 256 -12.54 9.98 14.87
N VAL A 257 -12.52 9.62 13.58
CA VAL A 257 -13.58 8.82 12.93
C VAL A 257 -13.59 7.37 13.42
N ASN A 258 -12.42 6.76 13.67
CA ASN A 258 -12.35 5.36 14.11
C ASN A 258 -12.98 5.12 15.50
N HIS A 259 -13.17 6.17 16.31
CA HIS A 259 -13.93 6.04 17.56
C HIS A 259 -15.44 5.90 17.34
N ARG A 260 -15.95 6.21 16.15
CA ARG A 260 -17.39 6.30 15.87
C ARG A 260 -17.87 5.36 14.76
N HIS A 261 -16.99 4.94 13.86
CA HIS A 261 -17.36 4.20 12.65
C HIS A 261 -16.39 3.06 12.34
N ALA A 262 -16.83 2.07 11.56
CA ALA A 262 -16.05 0.90 11.15
C ALA A 262 -14.93 1.18 10.12
N CYS A 263 -14.44 2.42 10.04
CA CYS A 263 -13.38 2.81 9.12
C CYS A 263 -12.03 2.46 9.74
N VAL A 264 -11.61 1.21 9.53
CA VAL A 264 -10.49 0.64 10.30
C VAL A 264 -9.11 1.09 9.81
N HIS A 265 -8.95 1.40 8.52
CA HIS A 265 -7.65 1.60 7.88
C HIS A 265 -7.54 3.00 7.25
N ASN A 266 -6.34 3.40 6.84
CA ASN A 266 -6.11 4.56 5.97
C ASN A 266 -5.55 4.10 4.63
N GLU A 267 -5.60 4.99 3.64
CA GLU A 267 -5.04 4.77 2.33
C GLU A 267 -4.08 5.91 1.98
N VAL A 268 -2.81 5.57 1.73
CA VAL A 268 -1.79 6.47 1.21
C VAL A 268 -1.51 6.06 -0.23
N VAL A 269 -1.76 6.97 -1.16
CA VAL A 269 -1.47 6.76 -2.58
C VAL A 269 -0.04 7.22 -2.86
N LEU A 270 0.77 6.33 -3.41
CA LEU A 270 2.18 6.53 -3.68
C LEU A 270 2.43 6.56 -5.18
N ARG A 271 3.49 7.25 -5.59
CA ARG A 271 4.08 7.07 -6.93
C ARG A 271 4.52 5.61 -7.13
N PRO A 272 4.63 5.14 -8.40
CA PRO A 272 5.22 3.84 -8.71
C PRO A 272 6.62 3.71 -8.09
N LEU A 273 6.98 2.51 -7.66
CA LEU A 273 8.24 2.28 -6.95
C LEU A 273 9.47 2.17 -7.87
N ASN A 274 9.28 2.18 -9.18
CA ASN A 274 10.30 1.86 -10.20
C ASN A 274 11.64 2.53 -9.96
N ASP A 275 11.62 3.84 -9.72
CA ASP A 275 12.83 4.66 -9.62
C ASP A 275 13.56 4.46 -8.29
N SER A 276 12.94 3.78 -7.33
CA SER A 276 13.43 3.56 -5.98
C SER A 276 13.75 2.10 -5.66
N LEU A 277 13.51 1.17 -6.58
CA LEU A 277 13.79 -0.24 -6.35
C LEU A 277 15.29 -0.54 -6.51
N PRO A 278 15.84 -1.46 -5.70
CA PRO A 278 15.16 -2.24 -4.65
C PRO A 278 14.98 -1.49 -3.31
N HIS A 279 15.63 -0.34 -3.14
CA HIS A 279 15.76 0.35 -1.85
C HIS A 279 14.43 0.79 -1.22
N ALA A 280 13.35 0.91 -1.99
CA ALA A 280 12.02 1.17 -1.49
C ALA A 280 11.47 0.08 -0.56
N ILE A 281 11.90 -1.17 -0.68
CA ILE A 281 11.33 -2.30 0.08
C ILE A 281 12.19 -2.61 1.30
N ALA A 282 11.65 -2.39 2.49
CA ALA A 282 12.29 -2.68 3.76
C ALA A 282 12.23 -4.16 4.14
N ALA A 283 11.07 -4.78 3.92
CA ALA A 283 10.78 -6.16 4.26
C ALA A 283 9.58 -6.67 3.43
N VAL A 284 9.41 -7.99 3.38
CA VAL A 284 8.13 -8.61 3.02
C VAL A 284 7.42 -8.98 4.31
N PHE A 285 6.14 -8.65 4.45
CA PHE A 285 5.37 -9.07 5.63
C PHE A 285 4.33 -10.13 5.29
N VAL A 286 3.95 -10.91 6.29
CA VAL A 286 2.81 -11.84 6.26
C VAL A 286 1.97 -11.69 7.52
N GLN A 287 0.69 -12.04 7.46
CA GLN A 287 -0.22 -11.96 8.61
C GLN A 287 -0.48 -13.35 9.23
N PRO A 288 -0.74 -13.44 10.55
CA PRO A 288 -0.99 -14.72 11.24
C PRO A 288 -2.11 -15.56 10.63
N HIS A 289 -3.18 -14.93 10.15
CA HIS A 289 -4.33 -15.64 9.58
C HIS A 289 -4.03 -16.33 8.24
N CYS A 290 -2.84 -16.09 7.69
CA CYS A 290 -2.36 -16.65 6.43
C CYS A 290 -1.43 -17.84 6.64
N LEU A 291 -1.08 -18.13 7.89
CA LEU A 291 -0.23 -19.26 8.19
C LEU A 291 -0.96 -20.55 7.78
N GLY A 292 -0.28 -21.38 6.99
CA GLY A 292 -0.84 -22.60 6.41
C GLY A 292 -1.60 -22.41 5.08
N THR A 293 -1.92 -21.18 4.65
CA THR A 293 -2.67 -20.96 3.39
C THR A 293 -1.76 -20.96 2.16
N SER A 294 -2.34 -21.17 0.97
CA SER A 294 -1.61 -21.06 -0.30
C SER A 294 -0.95 -19.70 -0.48
N GLU A 295 -1.55 -18.64 0.08
CA GLU A 295 -1.08 -17.26 0.01
C GLU A 295 0.25 -17.06 0.74
N LEU A 296 0.54 -17.82 1.80
CA LEU A 296 1.85 -17.78 2.44
C LEU A 296 2.97 -18.20 1.48
N ALA A 297 2.76 -19.26 0.69
CA ALA A 297 3.77 -19.65 -0.30
C ALA A 297 3.83 -18.66 -1.46
N ALA A 298 2.74 -17.99 -1.80
CA ALA A 298 2.78 -16.90 -2.76
C ALA A 298 3.66 -15.74 -2.23
N ALA A 299 3.48 -15.34 -0.97
CA ALA A 299 4.33 -14.34 -0.32
C ALA A 299 5.81 -14.77 -0.25
N HIS A 300 6.07 -16.05 0.07
CA HIS A 300 7.42 -16.60 0.04
C HIS A 300 8.03 -16.54 -1.37
N GLY A 301 7.27 -16.96 -2.39
CA GLY A 301 7.71 -16.91 -3.79
C GLY A 301 8.02 -15.49 -4.26
N VAL A 302 7.18 -14.51 -3.89
CA VAL A 302 7.42 -13.08 -4.13
C VAL A 302 8.72 -12.62 -3.47
N TRP A 303 8.94 -12.98 -2.20
CA TRP A 303 10.16 -12.63 -1.48
C TRP A 303 11.42 -13.24 -2.12
N THR A 304 11.44 -14.55 -2.39
CA THR A 304 12.57 -15.21 -3.07
C THR A 304 12.83 -14.62 -4.45
N ALA A 305 11.78 -14.31 -5.21
CA ALA A 305 11.91 -13.68 -6.53
C ALA A 305 12.48 -12.26 -6.42
N LEU A 306 12.07 -11.48 -5.40
CA LEU A 306 12.62 -10.15 -5.12
C LEU A 306 14.11 -10.23 -4.78
N LEU A 307 14.50 -11.13 -3.86
CA LEU A 307 15.89 -11.31 -3.45
C LEU A 307 16.79 -11.62 -4.66
N ARG A 308 16.40 -12.62 -5.46
CA ARG A 308 17.12 -13.02 -6.66
C ARG A 308 17.16 -11.94 -7.73
N ARG A 309 16.09 -11.16 -7.92
CA ARG A 309 16.00 -10.14 -8.98
C ARG A 309 16.99 -8.99 -8.77
N TYR A 310 17.26 -8.66 -7.51
CA TYR A 310 18.02 -7.48 -7.11
C TYR A 310 19.28 -7.82 -6.30
N ASP A 311 19.68 -9.08 -6.27
CA ASP A 311 20.84 -9.57 -5.51
C ASP A 311 20.82 -9.15 -4.04
N LEU A 312 19.65 -9.27 -3.41
CA LEU A 312 19.45 -8.97 -1.98
C LEU A 312 19.59 -10.25 -1.15
N ASN A 313 19.85 -10.08 0.14
CA ASN A 313 19.87 -11.16 1.12
C ASN A 313 18.78 -11.03 2.19
N GLU A 314 18.53 -12.11 2.92
CA GLU A 314 17.49 -12.18 3.97
C GLU A 314 17.70 -11.15 5.10
N VAL A 315 18.94 -10.72 5.34
CA VAL A 315 19.26 -9.73 6.39
C VAL A 315 18.83 -8.32 5.96
N SER A 316 19.11 -7.96 4.71
CA SER A 316 18.79 -6.63 4.15
C SER A 316 17.31 -6.41 3.86
N THR A 317 16.59 -7.50 3.56
CA THR A 317 15.17 -7.52 3.19
C THR A 317 14.51 -8.75 3.82
N PRO A 318 14.26 -8.75 5.13
CA PRO A 318 13.71 -9.90 5.83
C PRO A 318 12.25 -10.17 5.47
N VAL A 319 11.79 -11.37 5.80
CA VAL A 319 10.36 -11.65 5.95
C VAL A 319 9.98 -11.45 7.40
N VAL A 320 8.92 -10.68 7.65
CA VAL A 320 8.41 -10.42 9.00
C VAL A 320 6.96 -10.91 9.15
N LEU A 321 6.63 -11.42 10.32
CA LEU A 321 5.24 -11.66 10.71
C LEU A 321 4.72 -10.34 11.31
N TYR A 322 3.64 -9.82 10.74
CA TYR A 322 2.91 -8.66 11.27
C TYR A 322 1.66 -9.11 12.01
N ASP A 323 1.69 -9.03 13.34
CA ASP A 323 0.57 -9.37 14.21
C ASP A 323 0.19 -8.17 15.09
N PRO A 324 -0.77 -7.34 14.66
CA PRO A 324 -1.22 -6.20 15.46
C PRO A 324 -1.99 -6.59 16.74
N ARG A 325 -2.37 -7.86 16.90
CA ARG A 325 -3.10 -8.37 18.08
C ARG A 325 -2.15 -8.86 19.17
N ARG A 326 -0.90 -9.21 18.83
CA ARG A 326 0.18 -9.47 19.79
C ARG A 326 0.63 -8.19 20.49
N ARG A 327 -0.28 -7.59 21.25
CA ARG A 327 -0.03 -6.41 22.11
C ARG A 327 0.90 -6.72 23.28
N ILE A 328 1.20 -7.99 23.52
CA ILE A 328 2.15 -8.43 24.54
C ILE A 328 3.54 -7.90 24.11
N ALA A 329 3.92 -6.76 24.68
CA ALA A 329 5.18 -6.03 24.50
C ALA A 329 5.31 -5.01 23.34
N GLY A 330 4.22 -4.55 22.71
CA GLY A 330 4.32 -3.43 21.73
C GLY A 330 5.17 -3.73 20.48
N ARG A 331 5.36 -5.01 20.16
CA ARG A 331 6.22 -5.47 19.04
C ARG A 331 5.41 -6.31 18.04
N PRO A 332 4.66 -5.68 17.13
CA PRO A 332 3.84 -6.42 16.16
C PRO A 332 4.67 -7.10 15.06
N PHE A 333 5.94 -6.75 14.89
CA PHE A 333 6.83 -7.36 13.89
C PHE A 333 7.77 -8.36 14.55
N SER A 334 7.79 -9.58 14.03
CA SER A 334 8.71 -10.66 14.43
C SER A 334 9.30 -11.36 13.21
N ASP A 335 10.40 -12.07 13.38
CA ASP A 335 11.03 -12.82 12.28
C ASP A 335 10.12 -13.96 11.83
N ALA A 336 9.88 -14.04 10.51
CA ALA A 336 9.09 -15.10 9.89
C ALA A 336 9.90 -15.99 8.93
N ALA A 337 11.21 -15.78 8.80
CA ALA A 337 12.05 -16.52 7.86
C ALA A 337 12.06 -18.03 8.18
N ALA A 338 12.23 -18.40 9.45
CA ALA A 338 12.20 -19.80 9.88
C ALA A 338 10.82 -20.45 9.61
N LEU A 339 9.74 -19.71 9.88
CA LEU A 339 8.37 -20.17 9.65
C LEU A 339 8.12 -20.45 8.16
N MET A 340 8.54 -19.54 7.28
CA MET A 340 8.44 -19.67 5.83
C MET A 340 9.23 -20.87 5.30
N ARG A 341 10.46 -21.08 5.80
CA ARG A 341 11.32 -22.22 5.41
C ARG A 341 10.69 -23.56 5.78
N ASN A 342 10.20 -23.69 7.00
CA ASN A 342 9.59 -24.94 7.47
C ASN A 342 8.34 -25.32 6.66
N LEU A 343 7.49 -24.34 6.35
CA LEU A 343 6.27 -24.57 5.56
C LEU A 343 6.56 -24.91 4.09
N THR A 344 7.65 -24.36 3.54
CA THR A 344 8.12 -24.73 2.20
C THR A 344 8.58 -26.19 2.18
N LEU A 345 9.36 -26.62 3.18
CA LEU A 345 9.82 -28.01 3.29
C LEU A 345 8.66 -28.99 3.47
N GLU A 346 7.66 -28.65 4.28
CA GLU A 346 6.49 -29.50 4.49
C GLU A 346 5.68 -29.70 3.21
N ARG A 347 5.49 -28.64 2.40
CA ARG A 347 4.83 -28.77 1.10
C ARG A 347 5.61 -29.58 0.09
N LEU A 348 6.94 -29.44 0.06
CA LEU A 348 7.78 -30.27 -0.79
C LEU A 348 7.66 -31.75 -0.39
N ARG A 349 7.62 -32.05 0.91
CA ARG A 349 7.35 -33.40 1.43
C ARG A 349 5.96 -33.89 1.01
N GLN A 350 4.91 -33.10 1.21
CA GLN A 350 3.55 -33.48 0.81
C GLN A 350 3.42 -33.73 -0.70
N ARG A 351 4.10 -32.94 -1.54
CA ARG A 351 4.14 -33.17 -3.00
C ARG A 351 4.89 -34.44 -3.37
N ALA A 352 6.02 -34.71 -2.73
CA ALA A 352 6.77 -35.94 -2.96
C ALA A 352 5.95 -37.19 -2.58
N LEU A 353 5.23 -37.12 -1.45
CA LEU A 353 4.36 -38.21 -0.97
C LEU A 353 3.10 -38.36 -1.82
N GLY A 354 2.45 -37.26 -2.20
CA GLY A 354 1.24 -37.28 -3.03
C GLY A 354 1.50 -37.68 -4.49
N GLY A 355 2.67 -37.32 -5.04
CA GLY A 355 3.12 -37.75 -6.36
C GLY A 355 3.35 -39.26 -6.43
N ALA A 356 3.91 -39.86 -5.38
CA ALA A 356 4.12 -41.30 -5.30
C ALA A 356 2.81 -42.11 -5.24
N ALA A 357 1.79 -41.58 -4.56
CA ALA A 357 0.47 -42.22 -4.48
C ALA A 357 -0.28 -42.19 -5.83
N ALA A 358 -0.15 -41.11 -6.61
CA ALA A 358 -0.80 -41.00 -7.92
C ALA A 358 -0.18 -41.91 -8.98
N SER A 359 1.13 -42.23 -8.90
CA SER A 359 1.80 -43.15 -9.83
C SER A 359 1.52 -44.64 -9.56
N ALA A 360 1.09 -45.00 -8.35
CA ALA A 360 0.88 -46.40 -7.97
C ALA A 360 -0.51 -46.97 -8.38
N GLY A 361 -1.46 -46.12 -8.79
CA GLY A 361 -2.84 -46.52 -9.12
C GLY A 361 -3.14 -46.69 -10.61
N SER A 362 -2.12 -46.69 -11.47
CA SER A 362 -2.25 -46.75 -12.93
C SER A 362 -1.60 -48.00 -13.55
N GLY A 363 -1.33 -49.03 -12.72
CA GLY A 363 -0.81 -50.32 -13.14
C GLY A 363 -1.89 -51.38 -13.23
#